data_AF-A0A7L3E1L6-F1
#
_entry.id   AF-A0A7L3E1L6-F1
#
_cell.length_a   1.000
_cell.length_b   1.000
_cell.length_c   1.000
_cell.angle_alpha   90.00
_cell.angle_beta   90.00
_cell.angle_gamma   90.00
#
_symmetry.space_group_name_H-M   'P 1'
#
loop_
_entity.id
_entity.type
_entity.pdbx_description
1 polymer ?
#
loop_
_entity_poly.entity_id
_entity_poly.type
_entity_poly.pdbx_seq_one_letter_code
_entity_poly.pdbx_strand_id
1 'polypeptide(L)' 'CGWSYSRSCDLVFHEWLHAREKPYKCLECRKGFNWSSHLICQQKFHSRERP' A
#
# COMPACT_ATOMS: atom_id res chain seq x y z
N CYS A 1 -0.33 16.20 13.12
CA CYS A 1 0.86 16.87 12.56
C CYS A 1 0.41 18.02 11.66
N GLY A 2 1.08 19.18 11.70
CA GLY A 2 0.71 20.38 10.93
C GLY A 2 1.46 20.51 9.60
N TRP A 3 1.77 19.39 8.94
CA TRP A 3 2.52 19.37 7.69
C TRP A 3 1.56 19.24 6.51
N SER A 4 1.71 20.11 5.51
CA SER A 4 0.96 20.04 4.26
C SER A 4 1.78 19.27 3.22
N TYR A 5 1.22 18.16 2.73
CA TYR A 5 1.84 17.34 1.70
C TYR A 5 1.31 17.73 0.31
N SER A 6 2.19 18.07 -0.62
CA SER A 6 1.81 18.43 -1.99
C SER A 6 1.48 17.23 -2.87
N ARG A 7 1.90 16.01 -2.48
CA ARG A 7 1.63 14.77 -3.20
C ARG A 7 0.82 13.81 -2.33
N SER A 8 -0.19 13.19 -2.94
CA SER A 8 -1.05 12.21 -2.26
C SER A 8 -0.26 11.02 -1.69
N CYS A 9 0.78 10.56 -2.40
CA CYS A 9 1.64 9.47 -1.91
C CYS A 9 2.37 9.80 -0.60
N ASP A 10 2.75 11.07 -0.42
CA ASP A 10 3.49 11.52 0.76
C ASP A 10 2.54 11.67 1.95
N LEU A 11 1.30 12.13 1.72
CA LEU A 11 0.23 12.13 2.72
C LEU A 11 -0.10 10.71 3.18
N VAL A 12 -0.30 9.78 2.24
CA VAL A 12 -0.61 8.38 2.56
C VAL A 12 0.52 7.72 3.35
N PHE A 13 1.78 8.01 3.01
CA PHE A 13 2.93 7.53 3.78
C PHE A 13 3.00 8.16 5.18
N HIS A 14 2.67 9.44 5.30
CA HIS A 14 2.61 10.12 6.59
C HIS A 14 1.53 9.51 7.50
N GLU A 15 0.32 9.31 6.98
CA GLU A 15 -0.77 8.64 7.70
C GLU A 15 -0.39 7.22 8.09
N TRP A 16 0.31 6.49 7.21
CA TRP A 16 0.88 5.18 7.53
C TRP A 16 1.83 5.21 8.73
N LEU A 17 2.72 6.20 8.84
CA LEU A 17 3.63 6.31 9.98
C LEU A 17 2.87 6.48 11.31
N HIS A 18 1.73 7.17 11.28
CA HIS A 18 0.86 7.33 12.44
C HIS A 18 0.10 6.07 12.79
N ALA A 19 -0.55 5.44 11.79
CA ALA A 19 -1.36 4.25 12.01
C ALA A 19 -0.51 2.98 12.22
N ARG A 20 0.75 2.98 11.76
CA ARG A 20 1.59 1.79 11.53
C ARG A 20 0.92 0.70 10.68
N GLU A 21 -0.21 1.03 10.06
CA GLU A 21 -1.01 0.13 9.25
C GLU A 21 -0.89 0.48 7.79
N LYS A 22 -0.43 -0.47 6.98
CA LYS A 22 -0.30 -0.25 5.54
C LYS A 22 -1.69 -0.13 4.90
N PRO A 23 -1.97 0.94 4.15
CA PRO A 23 -3.31 1.22 3.62
C PRO A 23 -3.73 0.23 2.54
N TYR A 24 -2.79 -0.27 1.75
CA TYR A 24 -3.06 -1.22 0.67
C TYR A 24 -2.69 -2.63 1.13
N LYS A 25 -3.65 -3.43 1.58
CA LYS A 25 -3.42 -4.81 2.05
C LYS A 25 -3.82 -5.81 0.96
N CYS A 26 -2.94 -6.77 0.66
CA CYS A 26 -3.29 -7.91 -0.17
C CYS A 26 -4.09 -8.93 0.65
N LEU A 27 -5.26 -9.34 0.17
CA LEU A 27 -6.11 -10.30 0.90
C LEU A 27 -5.61 -11.75 0.78
N GLU A 28 -4.87 -12.09 -0.28
CA GLU A 28 -4.36 -13.45 -0.49
C GLU A 28 -3.18 -13.78 0.44
N CYS A 29 -2.19 -12.89 0.52
CA CYS A 29 -0.98 -13.12 1.34
C CYS A 29 -0.91 -12.26 2.60
N ARG A 30 -1.94 -11.45 2.89
CA ARG A 30 -2.00 -10.48 4.01
C ARG A 30 -0.85 -9.47 4.05
N LYS A 31 -0.08 -9.35 2.96
CA LYS A 31 1.04 -8.41 2.86
C LYS A 31 0.50 -7.00 2.58
N GLY A 32 0.95 -6.03 3.37
CA GLY A 32 0.62 -4.63 3.16
C GLY A 32 1.63 -3.91 2.27
N PHE A 33 1.15 -2.91 1.55
CA PHE A 33 1.88 -2.04 0.65
C PHE A 33 1.53 -0.56 0.92
N ASN A 34 2.48 0.33 0.66
CA ASN A 34 2.30 1.77 0.85
C ASN A 34 1.67 2.43 -0.38
N TRP A 35 1.73 1.77 -1.55
CA TRP A 35 1.20 2.27 -2.82
C TRP A 35 0.35 1.22 -3.52
N SER A 36 -0.71 1.68 -4.20
CA SER A 36 -1.63 0.83 -4.96
C SER A 36 -0.96 0.11 -6.13
N SER A 37 0.00 0.77 -6.81
CA SER A 37 0.76 0.16 -7.92
C SER A 37 1.51 -1.10 -7.49
N HIS A 38 2.09 -1.10 -6.28
CA HIS A 38 2.76 -2.26 -5.72
C HIS A 38 1.78 -3.38 -5.37
N LEU A 39 0.61 -3.06 -4.81
CA LEU A 39 -0.44 -4.04 -4.55
C LEU A 39 -0.94 -4.69 -5.86
N ILE A 40 -1.17 -3.89 -6.90
CA ILE A 40 -1.63 -4.37 -8.21
C ILE A 40 -0.57 -5.28 -8.85
N CYS A 41 0.71 -4.91 -8.78
CA CYS A 41 1.81 -5.75 -9.27
C CYS A 41 1.85 -7.09 -8.52
N GLN A 42 1.71 -7.07 -7.19
CA GLN A 42 1.65 -8.27 -6.37
C GLN A 42 0.46 -9.17 -6.74
N GLN A 43 -0.74 -8.61 -6.93
CA GLN A 43 -1.91 -9.38 -7.33
C GLN A 43 -1.71 -10.07 -8.68
N LYS A 44 -1.11 -9.38 -9.65
CA LYS A 44 -0.76 -9.99 -10.95
C LYS A 44 0.21 -11.15 -10.81
N PHE A 45 1.12 -11.08 -9.84
CA PHE A 45 2.04 -12.18 -9.55
C PHE A 45 1.27 -13.39 -9.00
N HIS A 46 0.36 -13.20 -8.05
CA HIS A 46 -0.50 -14.28 -7.56
C HIS A 46 -1.37 -14.91 -8.65
N SER A 47 -1.90 -14.12 -9.58
CA SER A 47 -2.64 -14.64 -10.75
C SER A 47 -1.78 -15.45 -11.72
N ARG A 48 -0.44 -15.32 -11.67
CA ARG A 48 0.50 -16.14 -12.46
C ARG A 48 1.00 -17.37 -11.69
N GLU A 49 1.04 -17.29 -10.36
CA GLU A 49 1.43 -18.40 -9.48
C GLU A 49 0.31 -19.40 -9.22
N ARG A 50 -0.95 -19.02 -9.44
CA ARG A 50 -2.11 -19.91 -9.37
C ARG A 50 -2.51 -20.33 -10.79
N PRO A 51 -2.28 -21.60 -11.20
CA PRO A 51 -2.92 -22.19 -12.37
C PRO A 51 -4.43 -22.38 -12.15
#